data_AF-A0A4S1CL81-F1
#
_entry.id   AF-A0A4S1CL81-F1
#
_cell.length_a   1.000
_cell.length_b   1.000
_cell.length_c   1.000
_cell.angle_alpha   90.00
_cell.angle_beta   90.00
_cell.angle_gamma   90.00
#
_symmetry.space_group_name_H-M   'P 1'
#
loop_
_entity.id
_entity.type
_entity.pdbx_description
1 polymer ?
#
loop_
_entity_poly.entity_id
_entity_poly.type
_entity_poly.pdbx_seq_one_letter_code
_entity_poly.pdbx_strand_id
1 'polypeptide(L)'
;MKAAKAAHEAAIHEENIPDNKYDTLSLEASYVAQGQANRAQEIKRALQAYRGLSLQPFDASAEIRLTALVTLEGDDGALKTVFIGPQEGGLKLLLDGEEVLVITPSSPMGRELIGKSLGDTVEIGSASYEIVDLY
;
A
#
# COMPACT_ATOMS: atom_id res chain seq x y z
N MET A 1 -46.15 -66.54 -28.68
CA MET A 1 -45.08 -66.06 -29.58
C MET A 1 -44.35 -64.95 -28.84
N LYS A 2 -43.23 -65.17 -28.13
CA LYS A 2 -41.86 -65.54 -28.53
C LYS A 2 -41.19 -64.52 -29.49
N ALA A 3 -39.97 -64.11 -29.08
CA ALA A 3 -38.90 -63.35 -29.76
C ALA A 3 -39.02 -61.80 -29.70
N ALA A 4 -38.05 -61.02 -29.20
CA ALA A 4 -36.73 -61.34 -28.64
C ALA A 4 -36.21 -60.17 -27.76
N LYS A 5 -35.66 -60.51 -26.59
CA LYS A 5 -34.71 -59.72 -25.80
C LYS A 5 -33.29 -59.89 -26.38
N ALA A 6 -32.39 -58.99 -25.98
CA ALA A 6 -30.93 -58.96 -26.18
C ALA A 6 -30.49 -58.24 -27.48
N ALA A 7 -29.45 -57.39 -27.48
CA ALA A 7 -28.20 -57.55 -26.77
C ALA A 7 -27.65 -56.26 -26.12
N HIS A 8 -27.09 -56.50 -24.94
CA HIS A 8 -26.13 -55.71 -24.21
C HIS A 8 -24.79 -55.75 -24.96
N GLU A 9 -24.23 -54.60 -25.30
CA GLU A 9 -22.78 -54.48 -25.44
C GLU A 9 -22.33 -53.05 -25.12
N ALA A 10 -21.53 -52.97 -24.06
CA ALA A 10 -20.88 -51.78 -23.60
C ALA A 10 -19.82 -51.33 -24.60
N ALA A 11 -19.83 -50.05 -24.96
CA ALA A 11 -18.63 -49.36 -25.40
C ALA A 11 -18.38 -48.24 -24.39
N ILE A 12 -17.69 -48.63 -23.32
CA ILE A 12 -16.91 -47.73 -22.48
C ILE A 12 -15.80 -47.20 -23.39
N HIS A 13 -15.93 -45.96 -23.84
CA HIS A 13 -14.82 -45.05 -24.13
C HIS A 13 -15.45 -43.64 -24.13
N GLU A 14 -15.37 -42.93 -23.01
CA GLU A 14 -14.25 -42.04 -22.76
C GLU A 14 -14.31 -40.79 -23.65
N GLU A 15 -15.34 -39.99 -23.44
CA GLU A 15 -15.17 -38.53 -23.41
C GLU A 15 -15.77 -38.02 -22.09
N ASN A 16 -15.21 -38.54 -21.00
CA ASN A 16 -14.90 -37.68 -19.86
C ASN A 16 -13.94 -36.61 -20.40
N ILE A 17 -14.48 -35.54 -21.00
CA ILE A 17 -13.75 -34.29 -21.13
C ILE A 17 -13.80 -33.71 -19.73
N PRO A 18 -12.76 -33.92 -18.89
CA PRO A 18 -12.78 -33.39 -17.55
C PRO A 18 -12.73 -31.87 -17.74
N ASP A 19 -13.71 -31.17 -17.18
CA ASP A 19 -13.60 -29.99 -16.29
C ASP A 19 -12.52 -28.91 -16.51
N ASN A 20 -11.69 -28.97 -17.54
CA ASN A 20 -10.43 -28.24 -17.63
C ASN A 20 -10.68 -26.74 -17.88
N LYS A 21 -11.75 -26.39 -18.60
CA LYS A 21 -12.15 -24.98 -18.78
C LYS A 21 -12.71 -24.35 -17.49
N TYR A 22 -13.37 -25.12 -16.65
CA TYR A 22 -13.90 -24.61 -15.38
C TYR A 22 -12.83 -24.62 -14.28
N ASP A 23 -11.86 -25.52 -14.35
CA ASP A 23 -10.69 -25.56 -13.48
C ASP A 23 -9.77 -24.36 -13.69
N THR A 24 -9.51 -23.95 -14.93
CA THR A 24 -8.72 -22.74 -15.22
C THR A 24 -9.44 -21.46 -14.79
N LEU A 25 -10.73 -21.33 -15.08
CA LEU A 25 -11.55 -20.20 -14.62
C LEU A 25 -11.67 -20.15 -13.08
N SER A 26 -11.82 -21.29 -12.41
CA SER A 26 -11.89 -21.37 -10.95
C SER A 26 -10.55 -21.06 -10.29
N LEU A 27 -9.44 -21.46 -10.92
CA LEU A 27 -8.10 -21.17 -10.44
C LEU A 27 -7.76 -19.68 -10.60
N GLU A 28 -8.04 -19.07 -11.75
CA GLU A 28 -7.86 -17.63 -11.99
C GLU A 28 -8.74 -16.80 -11.04
N ALA A 29 -10.00 -17.18 -10.87
CA ALA A 29 -10.91 -16.55 -9.90
C ALA A 29 -10.39 -16.67 -8.46
N SER A 30 -9.79 -17.80 -8.10
CA SER A 30 -9.17 -18.01 -6.79
C SER A 30 -7.96 -17.11 -6.57
N TYR A 31 -7.09 -16.92 -7.57
CA TYR A 31 -5.96 -16.00 -7.48
C TYR A 31 -6.40 -14.54 -7.35
N VAL A 32 -7.41 -14.12 -8.11
CA VAL A 32 -7.99 -12.77 -7.97
C VAL A 32 -8.60 -12.59 -6.58
N ALA A 33 -9.40 -13.54 -6.11
CA ALA A 33 -10.01 -13.49 -4.78
C ALA A 33 -8.95 -13.45 -3.67
N GLN A 34 -7.88 -14.23 -3.79
CA GLN A 34 -6.77 -14.23 -2.84
C GLN A 34 -6.03 -12.87 -2.87
N GLY A 35 -5.76 -12.32 -4.05
CA GLY A 35 -5.16 -10.98 -4.19
C GLY A 35 -6.02 -9.89 -3.55
N GLN A 36 -7.33 -9.92 -3.80
CA GLN A 36 -8.28 -8.98 -3.19
C GLN A 36 -8.34 -9.15 -1.66
N ALA A 37 -8.34 -10.38 -1.16
CA ALA A 37 -8.32 -10.66 0.27
C ALA A 37 -7.03 -10.14 0.92
N ASN A 38 -5.87 -10.37 0.29
CA ASN A 38 -4.59 -9.85 0.76
C ASN A 38 -4.60 -8.32 0.83
N ARG A 39 -5.07 -7.64 -0.24
CA ARG A 39 -5.14 -6.17 -0.26
C ARG A 39 -6.12 -5.64 0.79
N ALA A 40 -7.27 -6.28 0.99
CA ALA A 40 -8.21 -5.92 2.04
C ALA A 40 -7.59 -6.06 3.44
N GLN A 41 -6.77 -7.08 3.67
CA GLN A 41 -6.04 -7.25 4.92
C GLN A 41 -4.98 -6.17 5.13
N GLU A 42 -4.23 -5.79 4.09
CA GLU A 42 -3.27 -4.68 4.16
C GLU A 42 -3.95 -3.36 4.53
N ILE A 43 -5.05 -3.01 3.85
CA ILE A 43 -5.84 -1.81 4.16
C ILE A 43 -6.35 -1.84 5.59
N LYS A 44 -6.83 -3.00 6.07
CA LYS A 44 -7.30 -3.15 7.45
C LYS A 44 -6.16 -2.93 8.46
N ARG A 45 -4.95 -3.43 8.19
CA ARG A 45 -3.76 -3.21 9.04
C ARG A 45 -3.36 -1.74 9.04
N ALA A 46 -3.32 -1.10 7.88
CA ALA A 46 -3.03 0.34 7.78
C ALA A 46 -4.04 1.15 8.59
N LEU A 47 -5.35 0.89 8.42
CA LEU A 47 -6.39 1.57 9.18
C LEU A 47 -6.25 1.39 10.70
N GLN A 48 -5.89 0.19 11.15
CA GLN A 48 -5.61 -0.08 12.56
C GLN A 48 -4.38 0.70 13.05
N ALA A 49 -3.30 0.75 12.26
CA ALA A 49 -2.10 1.50 12.60
C ALA A 49 -2.41 3.00 12.75
N TYR A 50 -3.15 3.58 11.81
CA TYR A 50 -3.57 4.99 11.87
C TYR A 50 -4.49 5.28 13.06
N ARG A 51 -5.47 4.42 13.34
CA ARG A 51 -6.37 4.57 14.50
C ARG A 51 -5.65 4.48 15.84
N GLY A 52 -4.52 3.76 15.89
CA GLY A 52 -3.70 3.59 17.08
C GLY A 52 -2.62 4.66 17.26
N LEU A 53 -2.52 5.63 16.35
CA LEU A 53 -1.53 6.71 16.48
C LEU A 53 -1.88 7.61 17.68
N SER A 54 -0.87 7.85 18.51
CA SER A 54 -0.84 9.01 19.38
C SER A 54 -0.03 10.08 18.68
N LEU A 55 -0.66 11.19 18.30
CA LEU A 55 0.06 12.34 17.76
C LEU A 55 1.02 12.86 18.83
N GLN A 56 2.25 13.14 18.40
CA GLN A 56 3.26 13.70 19.28
C GLN A 56 3.32 15.21 19.05
N PRO A 57 3.53 16.02 20.11
CA PRO A 57 3.84 17.42 19.92
C PRO A 57 5.26 17.54 19.37
N PHE A 58 5.43 18.42 18.40
CA PHE A 58 6.73 18.85 17.93
C PHE A 58 6.93 20.32 18.26
N ASP A 59 8.14 20.65 18.71
CA ASP A 59 8.60 22.01 18.91
C ASP A 59 9.89 22.20 18.09
N ALA A 60 10.41 23.43 18.05
CA ALA A 60 11.60 23.76 17.26
C ALA A 60 12.87 22.99 17.69
N SER A 61 12.88 22.31 18.83
CA SER A 61 13.98 21.47 19.31
C SER A 61 13.73 19.97 19.17
N ALA A 62 12.54 19.58 18.69
CA ALA A 62 12.16 18.19 18.55
C ALA A 62 12.78 17.56 17.30
N GLU A 63 13.30 16.35 17.48
CA GLU A 63 13.69 15.50 16.35
C GLU A 63 12.45 14.95 15.63
N ILE A 64 12.50 14.94 14.30
CA ILE A 64 11.48 14.37 13.43
C ILE A 64 11.33 12.88 13.70
N ARG A 65 10.09 12.45 13.91
CA ARG A 65 9.69 11.05 14.14
C ARG A 65 8.29 10.79 13.59
N LEU A 66 7.78 9.59 13.84
CA LEU A 66 6.42 9.23 13.46
C LEU A 66 5.42 10.30 13.95
N THR A 67 4.44 10.63 13.11
CA THR A 67 3.43 11.68 13.28
C THR A 67 3.87 13.12 13.04
N ALA A 68 5.14 13.38 12.72
CA ALA A 68 5.59 14.72 12.34
C ALA A 68 4.95 15.18 11.03
N LEU A 69 4.56 16.45 10.98
CA LEU A 69 4.26 17.19 9.75
C LEU A 69 5.43 18.14 9.48
N VAL A 70 6.09 17.94 8.35
CA VAL A 70 7.35 18.62 8.02
C VAL A 70 7.19 19.40 6.72
N THR A 71 7.59 20.66 6.72
CA THR A 71 7.70 21.46 5.50
C THR A 71 9.15 21.54 5.08
N LEU A 72 9.40 21.20 3.82
CA LEU A 72 10.70 21.20 3.18
C LEU A 72 10.74 22.29 2.12
N GLU A 73 11.81 23.07 2.09
CA GLU A 73 12.08 24.05 1.03
C GLU A 73 13.24 23.54 0.16
N GLY A 74 13.02 23.46 -1.15
CA GLY A 74 14.08 23.13 -2.11
C GLY A 74 14.90 24.36 -2.50
N ASP A 75 16.04 24.14 -3.15
CA ASP A 75 16.92 25.21 -3.65
C ASP A 75 16.23 26.19 -4.62
N ASP A 76 15.14 25.76 -5.26
CA ASP A 76 14.31 26.57 -6.16
C ASP A 76 13.23 27.39 -5.42
N GLY A 77 13.18 27.30 -4.09
CA GLY A 77 12.16 27.91 -3.23
C GLY A 77 10.82 27.17 -3.23
N ALA A 78 10.74 25.99 -3.85
CA ALA A 78 9.51 25.21 -3.85
C ALA A 78 9.32 24.53 -2.49
N LEU A 79 8.13 24.73 -1.91
CA LEU A 79 7.73 24.09 -0.67
C LEU A 79 7.11 22.71 -0.92
N LYS A 80 7.40 21.78 -0.02
CA LYS A 80 6.81 20.44 0.01
C LYS A 80 6.48 20.07 1.44
N THR A 81 5.21 19.77 1.68
CA THR A 81 4.75 19.34 3.00
C THR A 81 4.58 17.83 3.04
N VAL A 82 5.15 17.20 4.06
CA VAL A 82 5.12 15.75 4.23
C VAL A 82 4.66 15.36 5.63
N PHE A 83 3.88 14.28 5.72
CA PHE A 83 3.47 13.69 6.99
C PHE A 83 4.13 12.32 7.17
N ILE A 84 4.76 12.10 8.33
CA ILE A 84 5.40 10.81 8.66
C ILE A 84 4.34 9.84 9.21
N GLY A 85 3.69 9.11 8.32
CA GLY A 85 2.68 8.11 8.65
C GLY A 85 3.25 6.71 8.93
N PRO A 86 2.52 5.84 9.65
CA PRO A 86 2.96 4.50 9.98
C PRO A 86 2.94 3.54 8.79
N GLN A 87 2.02 3.74 7.83
CA GLN A 87 1.80 2.88 6.66
C GLN A 87 1.23 3.66 5.47
N GLU A 88 1.12 3.02 4.30
CA GLU A 88 0.56 3.59 3.07
C GLU A 88 1.24 4.91 2.65
N GLY A 89 2.58 4.88 2.55
CA GLY A 89 3.33 6.01 1.99
C GLY A 89 3.04 6.21 0.50
N GLY A 90 3.17 7.45 0.04
CA GLY A 90 2.86 7.86 -1.34
C GLY A 90 1.46 8.45 -1.51
N LEU A 91 0.63 8.46 -0.46
CA LEU A 91 -0.68 9.12 -0.50
C LEU A 91 -0.51 10.64 -0.54
N LYS A 92 -1.23 11.30 -1.44
CA LYS A 92 -1.34 12.76 -1.50
C LYS A 92 -2.70 13.15 -0.91
N LEU A 93 -2.67 13.98 0.11
CA LEU A 93 -3.84 14.52 0.79
C LEU A 93 -3.94 16.00 0.47
N LEU A 94 -5.15 16.52 0.28
CA LEU A 94 -5.37 17.95 0.13
C LEU A 94 -5.93 18.48 1.46
N LEU A 95 -5.21 19.38 2.11
CA LEU A 95 -5.59 20.02 3.36
C LEU A 95 -5.61 21.53 3.15
N ASP A 96 -6.78 22.15 3.28
CA ASP A 96 -6.95 23.61 3.11
C ASP A 96 -6.37 24.20 1.80
N GLY A 97 -6.31 23.38 0.74
CA GLY A 97 -5.76 23.76 -0.56
C GLY A 97 -4.29 23.38 -0.77
N GLU A 98 -3.60 22.92 0.27
CA GLU A 98 -2.20 22.47 0.23
C GLU A 98 -2.10 20.95 0.07
N GLU A 99 -1.16 20.49 -0.76
CA GLU A 99 -0.88 19.06 -0.91
C GLU A 99 0.07 18.58 0.20
N VAL A 100 -0.35 17.59 0.96
CA VAL A 100 0.47 16.90 1.96
C VAL A 100 0.76 15.48 1.46
N LEU A 101 2.04 15.16 1.32
CA LEU A 101 2.49 13.81 0.97
C LEU A 101 2.70 12.97 2.22
N VAL A 102 1.96 11.88 2.35
CA VAL A 102 2.21 10.87 3.37
C VAL A 102 3.45 10.07 2.98
N ILE A 103 4.44 10.01 3.85
CA ILE A 103 5.59 9.12 3.73
C ILE A 103 5.66 8.18 4.93
N THR A 104 6.47 7.13 4.85
CA THR A 104 6.72 6.22 5.97
C THR A 104 8.17 6.33 6.42
N PRO A 105 8.50 6.01 7.69
CA PRO A 105 9.89 5.97 8.15
C PRO A 105 10.79 5.07 7.30
N SER A 106 10.22 4.04 6.66
CA SER A 106 10.95 3.13 5.77
C SER A 106 11.19 3.66 4.35
N SER A 107 10.50 4.72 3.93
CA SER A 107 10.67 5.33 2.60
C SER A 107 12.02 6.05 2.48
N PRO A 108 12.56 6.29 1.27
CA PRO A 108 13.84 7.00 1.10
C PRO A 108 13.85 8.36 1.82
N MET A 109 12.85 9.19 1.58
CA MET A 109 12.69 10.49 2.24
C MET A 109 12.46 10.34 3.75
N GLY A 110 11.71 9.34 4.19
CA GLY A 110 11.49 9.08 5.62
C GLY A 110 12.79 8.75 6.34
N ARG A 111 13.66 7.93 5.74
CA ARG A 111 14.95 7.56 6.36
C ARG A 111 15.88 8.75 6.55
N GLU A 112 15.87 9.69 5.61
CA GLU A 112 16.70 10.91 5.69
C GLU A 112 16.17 11.90 6.73
N LEU A 113 14.84 11.97 6.91
CA LEU A 113 14.20 12.91 7.83
C LEU A 113 14.21 12.44 9.29
N ILE A 114 14.08 11.14 9.56
CA ILE A 114 13.98 10.64 10.94
C ILE A 114 15.25 11.01 11.74
N GLY A 115 15.05 11.67 12.88
CA GLY A 115 16.13 12.14 13.75
C GLY A 115 16.71 13.50 13.38
N LYS A 116 16.28 14.11 12.27
CA LYS A 116 16.64 15.49 11.90
C LYS A 116 15.77 16.51 12.63
N SER A 117 16.22 17.75 12.66
CA SER A 117 15.52 18.86 13.32
C SER A 117 15.29 20.02 12.36
N LEU A 118 14.53 21.02 12.82
CA LEU A 118 14.33 22.27 12.09
C LEU A 118 15.68 22.90 11.72
N GLY A 119 15.80 23.36 10.47
CA GLY A 119 17.03 23.95 9.90
C GLY A 119 18.06 22.93 9.40
N ASP A 120 17.87 21.63 9.62
CA ASP A 120 18.72 20.61 9.00
C ASP A 120 18.39 20.46 7.52
N THR A 121 19.41 20.09 6.74
CA THR A 121 19.28 19.76 5.32
C THR A 121 19.20 18.24 5.12
N VAL A 122 18.37 17.82 4.16
CA VAL A 122 18.25 16.42 3.73
C VAL A 122 18.45 16.28 2.23
N GLU A 123 19.11 15.19 1.84
CA GLU A 123 19.40 14.87 0.44
C GLU A 123 18.45 13.80 -0.07
N ILE A 124 17.66 14.12 -1.09
CA ILE A 124 16.64 13.22 -1.62
C ILE A 124 16.91 13.01 -3.11
N GLY A 125 17.60 11.92 -3.41
CA GLY A 125 18.08 11.66 -4.76
C GLY A 125 19.21 12.62 -5.11
N SER A 126 18.94 13.58 -6.00
CA SER A 126 19.90 14.62 -6.41
C SER A 126 19.48 16.03 -5.98
N ALA A 127 18.42 16.15 -5.18
CA ALA A 127 17.89 17.42 -4.71
C ALA A 127 18.15 17.56 -3.21
N SER A 128 18.55 18.77 -2.81
CA SER A 128 18.72 19.17 -1.42
C SER A 128 17.48 19.90 -0.94
N TYR A 129 17.11 19.68 0.32
CA TYR A 129 15.96 20.33 0.95
C TYR A 129 16.31 20.78 2.36
N GLU A 130 15.94 22.00 2.73
CA GLU A 130 16.01 22.48 4.11
C GLU A 130 14.68 22.23 4.83
N ILE A 131 14.74 21.80 6.09
CA ILE A 131 13.58 21.67 6.95
C ILE A 131 13.21 23.05 7.51
N VAL A 132 12.13 23.63 7.01
CA VAL A 132 11.73 25.01 7.34
C VAL A 132 10.55 25.10 8.30
N ASP A 133 9.81 24.02 8.49
CA ASP A 133 8.73 23.97 9.49
C ASP A 133 8.50 22.54 10.03
N LEU A 134 8.04 22.45 11.28
CA LEU A 134 7.83 21.18 12.00
C LEU A 134 6.68 21.28 13.01
N TYR A 135 5.66 20.42 12.84
CA TYR A 135 4.48 20.32 13.70
C TYR A 135 4.16 18.89 14.13
#